data_AF-A0A7B5YGS6-F1
#
_entry.id   AF-A0A7B5YGS6-F1
#
_cell.length_a   1.000
_cell.length_b   1.000
_cell.length_c   1.000
_cell.angle_alpha   90.00
_cell.angle_beta   90.00
_cell.angle_gamma   90.00
#
_symmetry.space_group_name_H-M   'P 1'
#
loop_
_entity.id
_entity.type
_entity.pdbx_description
1 polymer ?
#
loop_
_entity_poly.entity_id
_entity_poly.type
_entity_poly.pdbx_seq_one_letter_code
_entity_poly.pdbx_strand_id
1 'polypeptide(L)'
;ADVSTAKIADLVVIKDGSEADGSTANTLQVKVTDAFGNALAGQTVSVMAGNGATVAPTVITEPDGTVEISVTSQTAGTSTVTASINNSSQSRDVT
;
A
#
# COMPACT_ATOMS: atom_id res chain seq x y z
N ALA A 1 6.81 12.28 -16.44
CA ALA A 1 6.98 11.20 -15.46
C ALA A 1 8.45 11.14 -15.07
N ASP A 2 8.83 11.82 -13.99
CA ASP A 2 10.18 11.76 -13.43
C ASP A 2 10.23 10.76 -12.27
N VAL A 3 10.85 9.61 -12.52
CA VAL A 3 10.97 8.50 -11.56
C VAL A 3 11.84 8.85 -10.35
N SER A 4 12.74 9.84 -10.45
CA SER A 4 13.58 10.29 -9.34
C SER A 4 12.80 11.07 -8.29
N THR A 5 11.66 11.65 -8.69
CA THR A 5 10.77 12.42 -7.81
C THR A 5 9.52 11.64 -7.41
N ALA A 6 9.53 10.32 -7.57
CA ALA A 6 8.39 9.48 -7.22
C ALA A 6 8.05 9.60 -5.73
N LYS A 7 6.76 9.81 -5.46
CA LYS A 7 6.17 9.92 -4.12
C LYS A 7 4.82 9.22 -4.05
N ILE A 8 4.42 8.81 -2.86
CA ILE A 8 3.05 8.36 -2.62
C ILE A 8 2.15 9.59 -2.60
N ALA A 9 1.27 9.67 -3.60
CA ALA A 9 0.28 10.72 -3.70
C ALA A 9 -0.93 10.42 -2.80
N ASP A 10 -1.32 9.16 -2.73
CA ASP A 10 -2.45 8.72 -1.91
C ASP A 10 -2.32 7.25 -1.49
N LEU A 11 -2.93 6.93 -0.36
CA LEU A 11 -3.10 5.57 0.17
C LEU A 11 -4.51 5.47 0.74
N VAL A 12 -5.34 4.64 0.09
CA VAL A 12 -6.76 4.49 0.41
C VAL A 12 -7.09 3.05 0.75
N VAL A 13 -8.03 2.85 1.67
CA VAL A 13 -8.55 1.53 2.01
C VAL A 13 -9.74 1.25 1.11
N ILE A 14 -9.66 0.19 0.30
CA ILE A 14 -10.71 -0.26 -0.62
C ILE A 14 -11.63 -1.27 0.06
N LYS A 15 -11.03 -2.15 0.87
CA LYS A 15 -11.75 -3.16 1.65
C LYS A 15 -11.16 -3.24 3.05
N ASP A 16 -12.03 -3.14 4.04
CA ASP A 16 -11.72 -3.18 5.47
C ASP A 16 -12.68 -4.12 6.21
N GLY A 17 -12.33 -4.51 7.44
CA GLY A 17 -13.16 -5.36 8.30
C GLY A 17 -13.15 -6.82 7.89
N SER A 18 -12.04 -7.30 7.33
CA SER A 18 -11.88 -8.71 6.97
C SER A 18 -11.65 -9.55 8.22
N GLU A 19 -12.23 -10.75 8.25
CA GLU A 19 -12.00 -11.71 9.33
C GLU A 19 -10.49 -12.01 9.48
N ALA A 20 -9.99 -12.00 10.71
CA ALA A 20 -8.60 -12.32 11.02
C ALA A 20 -8.34 -13.83 10.96
N ASP A 21 -8.61 -14.46 9.82
CA ASP A 21 -8.48 -15.89 9.55
C ASP A 21 -7.19 -16.26 8.78
N GLY A 22 -6.38 -15.27 8.43
CA GLY A 22 -5.15 -15.41 7.63
C GLY A 22 -5.36 -15.59 6.12
N SER A 23 -6.60 -15.65 5.65
CA SER A 23 -6.97 -15.88 4.24
C SER A 23 -7.81 -14.75 3.64
N THR A 24 -8.70 -14.16 4.42
CA THR A 24 -9.57 -13.06 4.00
C THR A 24 -8.77 -11.78 4.09
N ALA A 25 -8.53 -11.15 2.93
CA ALA A 25 -7.69 -9.98 2.85
C ALA A 25 -8.49 -8.67 2.90
N ASN A 26 -7.97 -7.72 3.68
CA ASN A 26 -8.20 -6.30 3.47
C ASN A 26 -7.41 -5.84 2.24
N THR A 27 -7.91 -4.80 1.58
CA THR A 27 -7.33 -4.29 0.34
C THR A 27 -7.12 -2.79 0.46
N LEU A 28 -5.90 -2.34 0.22
CA LEU A 28 -5.57 -0.93 0.08
C LEU A 28 -5.10 -0.66 -1.35
N GLN A 29 -5.26 0.57 -1.80
CA GLN A 29 -4.71 1.05 -3.05
C GLN A 29 -3.74 2.19 -2.77
N VAL A 30 -2.52 2.06 -3.29
CA VAL A 30 -1.53 3.14 -3.31
C VAL A 30 -1.59 3.80 -4.68
N LYS A 31 -1.47 5.13 -4.72
CA LYS A 31 -1.20 5.89 -5.93
C LYS A 31 0.16 6.58 -5.84
N VAL A 32 1.02 6.34 -6.83
CA VAL A 32 2.34 6.94 -6.95
C VAL A 32 2.33 7.95 -8.09
N THR A 33 2.83 9.15 -7.81
CA THR A 33 3.03 10.19 -8.83
C THR A 33 4.42 10.80 -8.72
N ASP A 34 4.83 11.53 -9.76
CA ASP A 34 5.97 12.44 -9.66
C ASP A 34 5.62 13.72 -8.89
N ALA A 35 6.59 14.62 -8.73
CA ALA A 35 6.40 15.91 -8.06
C ALA A 35 5.34 16.80 -8.74
N PHE A 36 5.10 16.61 -10.05
CA PHE A 36 4.15 17.38 -10.87
C PHE A 36 2.76 16.73 -10.94
N GLY A 37 2.56 15.57 -10.30
CA GLY A 37 1.29 14.85 -10.27
C GLY A 37 1.07 13.88 -11.43
N ASN A 38 2.09 13.58 -12.25
CA ASN A 38 1.96 12.55 -13.27
C ASN A 38 2.04 11.17 -12.64
N ALA A 39 1.13 10.27 -13.02
CA ALA A 39 1.18 8.86 -12.62
C ALA A 39 2.49 8.20 -13.07
N LEU A 40 3.07 7.37 -12.20
CA LEU A 40 4.31 6.66 -12.46
C LEU A 40 4.08 5.16 -12.39
N ALA A 41 4.28 4.48 -13.52
CA ALA A 41 4.22 3.04 -13.64
C ALA A 41 5.57 2.38 -13.36
N GLY A 42 5.57 1.11 -12.97
CA GLY A 42 6.78 0.32 -12.77
C GLY A 42 7.59 0.70 -11.53
N GLN A 43 7.03 1.53 -10.65
CA GLN A 43 7.67 1.97 -9.43
C GLN A 43 7.50 0.93 -8.32
N THR A 44 8.61 0.54 -7.71
CA THR A 44 8.63 -0.35 -6.53
C THR A 44 8.23 0.42 -5.28
N VAL A 45 7.16 -0.02 -4.63
CA VAL A 45 6.68 0.48 -3.34
C VAL A 45 6.95 -0.59 -2.29
N SER A 46 7.63 -0.22 -1.21
CA SER A 46 7.84 -1.09 -0.06
C SER A 46 6.63 -1.01 0.86
N VAL A 47 6.20 -2.15 1.39
CA VAL A 47 5.01 -2.23 2.24
C VAL A 47 5.34 -2.98 3.52
N MET A 48 4.85 -2.46 4.63
CA MET A 48 4.96 -3.08 5.94
C MET A 48 3.60 -3.07 6.62
N ALA A 49 3.28 -4.11 7.39
CA ALA A 49 2.06 -4.17 8.17
C ALA A 49 2.35 -4.50 9.64
N GLY A 50 1.62 -3.85 10.54
CA GLY A 50 1.67 -4.07 11.98
C GLY A 50 0.71 -5.17 12.45
N ASN A 51 0.67 -5.36 13.77
CA ASN A 51 -0.23 -6.29 14.46
C ASN A 51 -0.15 -7.76 13.98
N GLY A 52 0.99 -8.17 13.41
CA GLY A 52 1.18 -9.52 12.89
C GLY A 52 0.46 -9.79 11.56
N ALA A 53 -0.04 -8.75 10.88
CA ALA A 53 -0.57 -8.90 9.53
C ALA A 53 0.52 -9.22 8.52
N THR A 54 0.14 -9.99 7.50
CA THR A 54 0.98 -10.42 6.39
C THR A 54 0.65 -9.60 5.14
N VAL A 55 1.69 -9.11 4.48
CA VAL A 55 1.61 -8.35 3.22
C VAL A 55 2.75 -8.77 2.29
N ALA A 56 2.60 -8.50 0.99
CA ALA A 56 3.74 -8.53 0.09
C ALA A 56 4.72 -7.40 0.49
N PRO A 57 6.01 -7.69 0.70
CA PRO A 57 6.97 -6.70 1.19
C PRO A 57 7.26 -5.59 0.16
N THR A 58 7.07 -5.90 -1.12
CA THR A 58 7.18 -4.95 -2.22
C THR A 58 6.06 -5.19 -3.23
N VAL A 59 5.58 -4.11 -3.81
CA VAL A 59 4.59 -4.12 -4.90
C VAL A 59 5.04 -3.17 -6.01
N ILE A 60 4.55 -3.36 -7.23
CA ILE A 60 4.93 -2.57 -8.40
C ILE A 60 3.70 -1.87 -8.93
N THR A 61 3.82 -0.57 -9.23
CA THR A 61 2.74 0.22 -9.80
C THR A 61 2.42 -0.13 -11.24
N GLU A 62 1.12 -0.16 -11.53
CA GLU A 62 0.54 -0.38 -12.85
C GLU A 62 0.69 0.86 -13.75
N PRO A 63 0.36 0.77 -15.06
CA PRO A 63 0.45 1.89 -16.00
C PRO A 63 -0.25 3.19 -15.58
N ASP A 64 -1.27 3.09 -14.72
CA ASP A 64 -2.02 4.23 -14.18
C ASP A 64 -1.42 4.82 -12.89
N GLY A 65 -0.26 4.29 -12.45
CA GLY A 65 0.45 4.67 -11.25
C GLY A 65 -0.19 4.18 -9.96
N THR A 66 -1.15 3.26 -10.03
CA THR A 66 -1.77 2.64 -8.85
C THR A 66 -1.24 1.24 -8.60
N VAL A 67 -1.42 0.74 -7.39
CA VAL A 67 -1.16 -0.66 -7.03
C VAL A 67 -2.01 -1.07 -5.84
N GLU A 68 -2.51 -2.30 -5.86
CA GLU A 68 -3.27 -2.87 -4.76
C GLU A 68 -2.35 -3.61 -3.78
N ILE A 69 -2.65 -3.47 -2.50
CA ILE A 69 -1.99 -4.15 -1.39
C ILE A 69 -3.02 -5.05 -0.71
N SER A 70 -2.76 -6.35 -0.73
CA SER A 70 -3.51 -7.33 0.03
C SER A 70 -2.90 -7.51 1.42
N VAL A 71 -3.74 -7.43 2.45
CA VAL A 71 -3.35 -7.53 3.85
C VAL A 71 -4.19 -8.62 4.51
N THR A 72 -3.56 -9.69 4.95
CA THR A 72 -4.22 -10.74 5.75
C THR A 72 -3.71 -10.71 7.17
N SER A 73 -4.53 -11.10 8.15
CA SER A 73 -4.11 -11.20 9.54
C SER A 73 -4.70 -12.46 10.16
N GLN A 74 -3.97 -13.06 11.11
CA GLN A 74 -4.51 -14.09 12.02
C GLN A 74 -4.76 -13.53 13.43
N THR A 75 -4.41 -12.26 13.64
CA THR A 75 -4.56 -11.56 14.91
C THR A 75 -5.68 -10.56 14.76
N ALA A 76 -6.74 -10.70 15.55
CA ALA A 76 -7.81 -9.73 15.60
C ALA A 76 -7.29 -8.35 16.08
N GLY A 77 -7.81 -7.29 15.48
CA GLY A 77 -7.47 -5.91 15.84
C GLY A 77 -6.82 -5.13 14.70
N THR A 78 -6.59 -3.85 14.94
CA THR A 78 -6.13 -2.91 13.93
C THR A 78 -4.70 -3.18 13.48
N SER A 79 -4.49 -3.31 12.18
CA SER A 79 -3.20 -3.40 11.51
C SER A 79 -2.88 -2.09 10.79
N THR A 80 -1.82 -1.40 11.21
CA THR A 80 -1.28 -0.25 10.49
C THR A 80 -0.44 -0.73 9.32
N VAL A 81 -0.86 -0.39 8.10
CA VAL A 81 -0.16 -0.65 6.84
C VAL A 81 0.59 0.61 6.43
N THR A 82 1.89 0.49 6.22
CA THR A 82 2.76 1.59 5.79
C THR A 82 3.32 1.27 4.42
N ALA A 83 3.04 2.14 3.45
CA ALA A 83 3.64 2.12 2.14
C ALA A 83 4.76 3.18 2.07
N SER A 84 5.87 2.86 1.41
CA SER A 84 6.98 3.80 1.21
C SER A 84 7.64 3.65 -0.16
N ILE A 85 8.09 4.78 -0.69
CA ILE A 85 8.89 4.88 -1.91
C ILE A 85 9.82 6.08 -1.79
N ASN A 86 11.11 5.91 -2.14
CA ASN A 86 12.12 6.95 -1.97
C ASN A 86 12.07 7.57 -0.55
N ASN A 87 11.82 8.88 -0.46
CA ASN A 87 11.67 9.64 0.79
C ASN A 87 10.20 9.93 1.16
N SER A 88 9.25 9.24 0.54
CA SER A 88 7.81 9.40 0.76
C SER A 88 7.23 8.16 1.42
N SER A 89 6.41 8.35 2.46
CA SER A 89 5.68 7.28 3.11
C SER A 89 4.27 7.74 3.49
N GLN A 90 3.34 6.79 3.50
CA GLN A 90 2.00 6.97 4.08
C GLN A 90 1.59 5.71 4.82
N SER A 91 0.74 5.89 5.83
CA SER A 91 0.20 4.81 6.63
C SER A 91 -1.33 4.89 6.70
N ARG A 92 -1.97 3.73 6.69
CA ARG A 92 -3.42 3.57 6.92
C ARG A 92 -3.65 2.37 7.81
N ASP A 93 -4.72 2.47 8.59
CA ASP A 93 -5.16 1.41 9.47
C ASP A 93 -6.25 0.60 8.77
N VAL A 94 -6.20 -0.72 8.96
CA VAL A 94 -7.27 -1.67 8.61
C VAL A 94 -7.60 -2.54 9.83
N THR A 95 -8.81 -3.05 9.89
CA THR A 95 -9.36 -3.86 10.99
C THR A 95 -9.82 -5.23 10.55
#